data_AF-A0A930QL22-F1
#
_entry.id   AF-A0A930QL22-F1
#
_cell.length_a   1.000
_cell.length_b   1.000
_cell.length_c   1.000
_cell.angle_alpha   90.00
_cell.angle_beta   90.00
_cell.angle_gamma   90.00
#
_symmetry.space_group_name_H-M   'P 1'
#
loop_
_entity.id
_entity.type
_entity.pdbx_description
1 polymer ?
#
loop_
_entity_poly.entity_id
_entity_poly.type
_entity_poly.pdbx_seq_one_letter_code
_entity_poly.pdbx_strand_id
1 'polypeptide(L)'
;MKKKHIIQLIKYYAEKNDVGFRNEAYAIAKDFDDMGDSQLAEYIISQLSNANVFVPQVMEHTSDFFERVEIQGSDSLLLPDPITNDLLGAVNAVERHLGIHKFMFSGAPGTGKTEAVKQFARVLNREIYMVDFSRIIDSKLGQTQKNLSKLFQEINAFVQPEKALIFFDEFDTLAMDRVSAHDLREMGRAASSLLKLMDHMNDRVVLVATTNLFSHFDKAIIRRFDSVIDFDRYTEEDLMDIAEKLLNTYLVKMKLENRDIRLFRKIIKLANPLPMPGTLKNMIKSALAFSDMQGLDYLRRLYSQVCGRAPIDLQQLKTQGFTVREIEILKKESKSSVARKLRGEM
;
A
#
# COMPACT_ATOMS: atom_id res chain seq x y z
N MET A 1 10.79 -33.99 -28.99
CA MET A 1 12.07 -33.59 -28.37
C MET A 1 13.21 -33.59 -29.40
N LYS A 2 13.90 -32.46 -29.59
CA LYS A 2 15.02 -32.32 -30.54
C LYS A 2 16.31 -32.94 -29.95
N LYS A 3 17.12 -33.64 -30.76
CA LYS A 3 18.41 -34.24 -30.35
C LYS A 3 19.36 -33.24 -29.65
N LYS A 4 19.27 -31.96 -30.05
CA LYS A 4 20.02 -30.85 -29.46
C LYS A 4 19.81 -30.71 -27.95
N HIS A 5 18.58 -30.87 -27.47
CA HIS A 5 18.24 -30.66 -26.05
C HIS A 5 18.92 -31.67 -25.13
N ILE A 6 18.96 -32.94 -25.54
CA ILE A 6 19.61 -34.01 -24.77
C ILE A 6 21.12 -33.75 -24.64
N ILE A 7 21.76 -33.36 -25.75
CA ILE A 7 23.19 -33.04 -25.76
C ILE A 7 23.48 -31.84 -24.84
N GLN A 8 22.64 -30.80 -24.87
CA GLN A 8 22.81 -29.63 -24.00
C GLN A 8 22.60 -29.95 -22.53
N LEU A 9 21.57 -30.71 -22.16
CA LEU A 9 21.36 -31.14 -20.77
C LEU A 9 22.55 -31.94 -20.24
N ILE A 10 23.07 -32.90 -21.01
CA ILE A 10 24.24 -33.70 -20.62
C ILE A 10 25.48 -32.80 -20.46
N LYS A 11 25.69 -31.87 -21.39
CA LYS A 11 26.78 -30.90 -21.34
C LYS A 11 26.70 -30.02 -20.09
N TYR A 12 25.54 -29.40 -19.83
CA TYR A 12 25.36 -28.53 -18.68
C TYR A 12 25.50 -29.27 -17.35
N TYR A 13 25.05 -30.52 -17.28
CA TYR A 13 25.28 -31.36 -16.11
C TYR A 13 26.78 -31.66 -15.91
N ALA A 14 27.50 -32.05 -16.96
CA ALA A 14 28.93 -32.33 -16.90
C ALA A 14 29.76 -31.09 -16.50
N GLU A 15 29.33 -29.91 -16.95
CA GLU A 15 29.96 -28.61 -16.63
C GLU A 15 29.53 -28.05 -15.26
N LYS A 16 28.65 -28.74 -14.51
CA LYS A 16 28.02 -28.22 -13.28
C LYS A 16 27.36 -26.84 -13.47
N ASN A 17 26.80 -26.62 -14.67
CA ASN A 17 26.12 -25.40 -15.04
C ASN A 17 24.61 -25.55 -14.81
N ASP A 18 24.20 -25.41 -13.55
CA ASP A 18 22.79 -25.56 -13.14
C ASP A 18 21.86 -24.58 -13.86
N VAL A 19 22.34 -23.36 -14.14
CA VAL A 19 21.58 -22.33 -14.87
C VAL A 19 21.30 -22.76 -16.30
N GLY A 20 22.33 -23.22 -17.03
CA GLY A 20 22.17 -23.74 -18.39
C GLY A 20 21.25 -24.95 -18.44
N PHE A 21 21.40 -25.87 -17.48
CA PHE A 21 20.56 -27.06 -17.37
C PHE A 21 19.08 -26.70 -17.18
N ARG A 22 18.78 -25.78 -16.26
CA ARG A 22 17.40 -25.32 -15.99
C ARG A 22 16.79 -24.60 -17.19
N ASN A 23 17.53 -23.70 -17.85
CA ASN A 23 17.04 -22.99 -19.02
C ASN A 23 16.71 -23.95 -20.18
N GLU A 24 17.55 -24.96 -20.40
CA GLU A 24 17.29 -25.98 -21.40
C GLU A 24 16.07 -26.85 -21.03
N ALA A 25 15.90 -27.16 -19.75
CA ALA A 25 14.73 -27.91 -19.25
C ALA A 25 13.42 -27.10 -19.38
N TYR A 26 13.44 -25.78 -19.14
CA TYR A 26 12.28 -24.91 -19.40
C TYR A 26 11.95 -24.81 -20.90
N ALA A 27 12.96 -24.74 -21.78
CA ALA A 27 12.75 -24.76 -23.22
C ALA A 27 12.12 -26.10 -23.68
N ILE A 28 12.53 -27.21 -23.09
CA ILE A 28 11.92 -28.52 -23.32
C ILE A 28 10.45 -28.54 -22.83
N ALA A 29 10.17 -28.02 -21.63
CA ALA A 29 8.81 -27.94 -21.10
C ALA A 29 7.88 -27.12 -22.02
N LYS A 30 8.37 -25.99 -22.52
CA LYS A 30 7.64 -25.18 -23.50
C LYS A 30 7.42 -25.91 -24.82
N ASP A 31 8.44 -26.59 -25.35
CA ASP A 31 8.31 -27.41 -26.57
C ASP A 31 7.25 -28.54 -26.39
N PHE A 32 7.07 -29.08 -25.17
CA PHE A 32 6.03 -30.07 -24.88
C PHE A 32 4.64 -29.43 -24.78
N ASP A 33 4.53 -28.27 -24.13
CA ASP A 33 3.27 -27.52 -24.03
C ASP A 33 2.77 -27.06 -25.41
N ASP A 34 3.68 -26.57 -26.27
CA ASP A 34 3.40 -26.21 -27.66
C ASP A 34 2.98 -27.42 -28.53
N MET A 35 3.34 -28.64 -28.10
CA MET A 35 2.91 -29.91 -28.74
C MET A 35 1.61 -30.47 -28.15
N GLY A 36 1.01 -29.80 -27.16
CA GLY A 36 -0.23 -30.20 -26.49
C GLY A 36 -0.05 -31.15 -25.31
N ASP A 37 1.18 -31.39 -24.85
CA ASP A 37 1.50 -32.22 -23.69
C ASP A 37 1.74 -31.34 -22.43
N SER A 38 0.69 -30.62 -22.03
CA SER A 38 0.75 -29.67 -20.91
C SER A 38 1.01 -30.34 -19.56
N GLN A 39 0.59 -31.60 -19.38
CA GLN A 39 0.82 -32.35 -18.14
C GLN A 39 2.31 -32.64 -17.92
N LEU A 40 3.02 -33.04 -18.98
CA LEU A 40 4.45 -33.27 -18.90
C LEU A 40 5.22 -31.96 -18.72
N ALA A 41 4.79 -30.89 -19.39
CA ALA A 41 5.38 -29.56 -19.22
C ALA A 41 5.27 -29.06 -17.77
N GLU A 42 4.08 -29.16 -17.18
CA GLU A 42 3.82 -28.79 -15.78
C GLU A 42 4.63 -29.66 -14.80
N TYR A 43 4.73 -30.97 -15.07
CA TYR A 43 5.55 -31.87 -14.27
C TYR A 43 7.03 -31.46 -14.30
N ILE A 44 7.60 -31.16 -15.47
CA ILE A 44 8.99 -30.70 -15.60
C ILE A 44 9.21 -29.41 -14.79
N ILE A 45 8.30 -28.43 -14.91
CA ILE A 45 8.38 -27.16 -14.17
C ILE A 45 8.31 -27.40 -12.65
N SER A 46 7.46 -28.32 -12.20
CA SER A 46 7.32 -28.67 -10.78
C SER A 46 8.58 -29.29 -10.17
N GLN A 47 9.32 -30.08 -10.95
CA GLN A 47 10.58 -30.68 -10.51
C GLN A 47 11.70 -29.63 -10.39
N LEU A 48 11.64 -28.57 -11.22
CA LEU A 48 12.61 -27.48 -11.20
C LEU A 48 12.33 -26.45 -10.09
N SER A 49 11.07 -26.30 -9.68
CA SER A 49 10.65 -25.35 -8.64
C SER A 49 10.93 -25.83 -7.20
N ASN A 50 10.93 -27.14 -6.96
CA ASN A 50 11.25 -27.73 -5.64
C ASN A 50 12.75 -27.63 -5.27
N ALA A 51 13.62 -27.21 -6.19
CA ALA A 51 15.04 -26.98 -5.91
C ALA A 51 15.27 -25.50 -5.56
N ASN A 52 15.17 -25.20 -4.26
CA ASN A 52 15.46 -23.92 -3.59
C ASN A 52 16.36 -22.96 -4.39
N VAL A 53 15.74 -21.87 -4.84
CA VAL A 53 16.24 -20.51 -5.12
C VAL A 53 17.67 -20.37 -5.67
N PHE A 54 17.76 -20.27 -6.99
CA PHE A 54 18.53 -19.24 -7.69
C PHE A 54 17.81 -18.99 -9.01
N VAL A 55 17.05 -17.89 -9.09
CA VAL A 55 16.54 -17.40 -10.38
C VAL A 55 17.79 -16.87 -11.10
N PRO A 56 18.19 -17.44 -12.25
CA PRO A 56 19.25 -16.83 -13.03
C PRO A 56 18.84 -15.39 -13.29
N GLN A 57 19.79 -14.45 -13.23
CA GLN A 57 19.58 -13.11 -13.76
C GLN A 57 19.06 -13.23 -15.20
N VAL A 58 17.74 -13.27 -15.36
CA VAL A 58 17.08 -12.60 -16.48
C VAL A 58 17.71 -11.23 -16.41
N MET A 59 18.38 -10.81 -17.47
CA MET A 59 18.88 -9.44 -17.58
C MET A 59 17.74 -8.57 -17.05
N GLU A 60 17.92 -7.99 -15.86
CA GLU A 60 17.03 -6.95 -15.41
C GLU A 60 17.18 -5.92 -16.51
N HIS A 61 16.23 -5.90 -17.44
CA HIS A 61 15.83 -4.64 -17.99
C HIS A 61 15.34 -3.89 -16.76
N THR A 62 16.28 -3.24 -16.07
CA THR A 62 15.99 -2.21 -15.10
C THR A 62 15.21 -1.20 -15.91
N SER A 63 13.88 -1.25 -15.78
CA SER A 63 13.05 -0.29 -16.46
C SER A 63 13.49 1.07 -15.98
N ASP A 64 13.66 2.00 -16.92
CA ASP A 64 13.90 3.38 -16.55
C ASP A 64 12.65 4.01 -15.94
N PHE A 65 11.48 3.35 -15.94
CA PHE A 65 10.20 3.96 -15.57
C PHE A 65 9.52 3.38 -14.34
N PHE A 66 9.86 2.17 -13.93
CA PHE A 66 9.26 1.55 -12.75
C PHE A 66 10.23 0.67 -11.98
N GLU A 67 9.94 0.52 -10.69
CA GLU A 67 10.73 -0.29 -9.78
C GLU A 67 9.83 -1.35 -9.15
N ARG A 68 10.39 -2.55 -8.95
CA ARG A 68 9.68 -3.64 -8.28
C ARG A 68 9.59 -3.31 -6.79
N VAL A 69 8.38 -3.34 -6.24
CA VAL A 69 8.15 -3.13 -4.81
C VAL A 69 8.15 -4.46 -4.09
N GLU A 70 9.02 -4.60 -3.09
CA GLU A 70 8.98 -5.75 -2.19
C GLU A 70 7.78 -5.63 -1.23
N ILE A 71 6.94 -6.66 -1.22
CA ILE A 71 5.84 -6.78 -0.25
C ILE A 71 6.43 -7.36 1.04
N GLN A 72 7.09 -6.51 1.83
CA GLN A 72 7.58 -6.90 3.16
C GLN A 72 6.48 -6.74 4.22
N GLY A 73 6.30 -7.77 5.05
CA GLY A 73 5.43 -7.74 6.23
C GLY A 73 4.04 -8.37 6.01
N SER A 74 3.49 -8.93 7.09
CA SER A 74 2.14 -9.50 7.17
C SER A 74 1.22 -8.64 8.04
N ASP A 75 1.55 -7.37 8.26
CA ASP A 75 0.73 -6.48 9.08
C ASP A 75 -0.65 -6.36 8.41
N SER A 76 -1.68 -6.91 9.05
CA SER A 76 -3.05 -6.84 8.55
C SER A 76 -3.45 -5.37 8.44
N LEU A 77 -3.84 -4.96 7.23
CA LEU A 77 -4.42 -3.65 7.02
C LEU A 77 -5.82 -3.65 7.62
N LEU A 78 -6.09 -2.69 8.49
CA LEU A 78 -7.39 -2.53 9.13
C LEU A 78 -8.21 -1.56 8.30
N LEU A 79 -9.23 -2.08 7.62
CA LEU A 79 -10.18 -1.31 6.83
C LEU A 79 -11.61 -1.57 7.33
N PRO A 80 -12.51 -0.58 7.24
CA PRO A 80 -13.94 -0.74 7.39
C PRO A 80 -14.51 -1.76 6.40
N ASP A 81 -15.65 -2.36 6.75
CA ASP A 81 -16.34 -3.32 5.89
C ASP A 81 -16.68 -2.78 4.49
N PRO A 82 -17.18 -1.53 4.32
CA PRO A 82 -17.47 -0.99 2.99
C PRO A 82 -16.25 -0.99 2.05
N ILE A 83 -15.07 -0.60 2.56
CA ILE A 83 -13.84 -0.55 1.77
C ILE A 83 -13.32 -1.97 1.51
N THR A 84 -13.40 -2.85 2.53
CA THR A 84 -12.99 -4.26 2.41
C THR A 84 -13.82 -5.00 1.38
N ASN A 85 -15.13 -4.79 1.36
CA ASN A 85 -16.06 -5.41 0.42
C ASN A 85 -15.79 -4.96 -1.02
N ASP A 86 -15.50 -3.67 -1.25
CA ASP A 86 -15.15 -3.18 -2.59
C ASP A 86 -13.83 -3.77 -3.08
N LEU A 87 -12.82 -3.88 -2.19
CA LEU A 87 -11.56 -4.54 -2.53
C LEU A 87 -11.76 -6.03 -2.86
N LEU A 88 -12.58 -6.74 -2.10
CA LEU A 88 -12.91 -8.14 -2.39
C LEU A 88 -13.68 -8.27 -3.72
N GLY A 89 -14.60 -7.34 -4.00
CA GLY A 89 -15.27 -7.23 -5.30
C GLY A 89 -14.28 -7.05 -6.45
N ALA A 90 -13.30 -6.17 -6.28
CA ALA A 90 -12.22 -5.96 -7.24
C ALA A 90 -11.36 -7.21 -7.44
N VAL A 91 -10.99 -7.93 -6.37
CA VAL A 91 -10.24 -9.20 -6.45
C VAL A 91 -11.03 -10.21 -7.29
N ASN A 92 -12.29 -10.44 -6.94
CA ASN A 92 -13.16 -11.38 -7.65
C ASN A 92 -13.32 -11.02 -9.13
N ALA A 93 -13.40 -9.74 -9.46
CA ALA A 93 -13.54 -9.28 -10.85
C ALA A 93 -12.28 -9.55 -11.68
N VAL A 94 -11.10 -9.36 -11.09
CA VAL A 94 -9.80 -9.68 -11.72
C VAL A 94 -9.66 -11.20 -11.90
N GLU A 95 -9.88 -12.00 -10.86
CA GLU A 95 -9.71 -13.46 -10.91
C GLU A 95 -10.67 -14.13 -11.90
N ARG A 96 -11.89 -13.59 -12.03
CA ARG A 96 -12.90 -14.08 -12.98
C ARG A 96 -12.76 -13.49 -14.38
N HIS A 97 -11.74 -12.67 -14.63
CA HIS A 97 -11.44 -12.08 -15.94
C HIS A 97 -12.65 -11.30 -16.52
N LEU A 98 -13.36 -10.52 -15.69
CA LEU A 98 -14.56 -9.77 -16.10
C LEU A 98 -14.25 -8.49 -16.89
N GLY A 99 -13.01 -8.30 -17.35
CA GLY A 99 -12.57 -7.08 -18.01
C GLY A 99 -12.36 -5.88 -17.08
N ILE A 100 -12.51 -6.04 -15.76
CA ILE A 100 -12.27 -5.00 -14.75
C ILE A 100 -10.85 -5.20 -14.20
N HIS A 101 -9.92 -4.35 -14.63
CA HIS A 101 -8.49 -4.49 -14.33
C HIS A 101 -7.79 -3.16 -14.05
N LYS A 102 -8.47 -2.02 -14.21
CA LYS A 102 -7.98 -0.67 -13.89
C LYS A 102 -8.75 -0.09 -12.72
N PHE A 103 -8.09 0.11 -11.59
CA PHE A 103 -8.69 0.61 -10.36
C PHE A 103 -8.10 1.96 -9.97
N MET A 104 -8.93 2.87 -9.48
CA MET A 104 -8.48 4.08 -8.81
C MET A 104 -8.92 4.07 -7.35
N PHE A 105 -7.96 4.18 -6.44
CA PHE A 105 -8.19 4.30 -5.01
C PHE A 105 -8.11 5.79 -4.64
N SER A 106 -9.24 6.36 -4.24
CA SER A 106 -9.35 7.78 -3.88
C SER A 106 -9.59 7.96 -2.38
N GLY A 107 -9.12 9.06 -1.81
CA GLY A 107 -9.50 9.49 -0.46
C GLY A 107 -8.42 10.33 0.21
N ALA A 108 -8.67 10.83 1.41
CA ALA A 108 -7.75 11.65 2.17
C ALA A 108 -6.40 10.95 2.46
N PRO A 109 -5.32 11.71 2.69
CA PRO A 109 -4.04 11.14 3.12
C PRO A 109 -4.17 10.31 4.40
N GLY A 110 -3.47 9.18 4.47
CA GLY A 110 -3.47 8.33 5.66
C GLY A 110 -4.68 7.40 5.80
N THR A 111 -5.54 7.26 4.80
CA THR A 111 -6.65 6.28 4.77
C THR A 111 -6.22 4.86 4.43
N GLY A 112 -4.94 4.61 4.14
CA GLY A 112 -4.41 3.27 3.88
C GLY A 112 -4.39 2.83 2.41
N LYS A 113 -4.64 3.72 1.45
CA LYS A 113 -4.65 3.42 0.00
C LYS A 113 -3.41 2.64 -0.49
N THR A 114 -2.21 3.18 -0.27
CA THR A 114 -0.94 2.56 -0.71
C THR A 114 -0.73 1.18 -0.09
N GLU A 115 -1.06 1.00 1.19
CA GLU A 115 -1.00 -0.32 1.84
C GLU A 115 -2.08 -1.27 1.32
N ALA A 116 -3.26 -0.76 0.96
CA ALA A 116 -4.32 -1.56 0.35
C ALA A 116 -3.90 -2.10 -1.02
N VAL A 117 -3.15 -1.32 -1.82
CA VAL A 117 -2.57 -1.82 -3.09
C VAL A 117 -1.65 -3.01 -2.82
N LYS A 118 -0.80 -2.94 -1.80
CA LYS A 118 0.10 -4.04 -1.43
C LYS A 118 -0.65 -5.31 -1.03
N GLN A 119 -1.70 -5.17 -0.21
CA GLN A 119 -2.54 -6.31 0.17
C GLN A 119 -3.34 -6.85 -1.02
N PHE A 120 -3.87 -5.98 -1.88
CA PHE A 120 -4.58 -6.34 -3.09
C PHE A 120 -3.70 -7.16 -4.04
N ALA A 121 -2.46 -6.70 -4.29
CA ALA A 121 -1.47 -7.43 -5.07
C ALA A 121 -1.12 -8.79 -4.46
N ARG A 122 -0.96 -8.84 -3.12
CA ARG A 122 -0.67 -10.08 -2.39
C ARG A 122 -1.78 -11.11 -2.53
N VAL A 123 -3.04 -10.70 -2.38
CA VAL A 123 -4.21 -11.58 -2.55
C VAL A 123 -4.30 -12.09 -3.98
N LEU A 124 -4.05 -11.23 -4.96
CA LEU A 124 -4.01 -11.61 -6.38
C LEU A 124 -2.77 -12.41 -6.80
N ASN A 125 -1.80 -12.59 -5.89
CA ASN A 125 -0.49 -13.21 -6.18
C ASN A 125 0.23 -12.55 -7.37
N ARG A 126 0.31 -11.21 -7.33
CA ARG A 126 0.94 -10.36 -8.35
C ARG A 126 2.11 -9.56 -7.77
N GLU A 127 3.17 -9.43 -8.56
CA GLU A 127 4.28 -8.54 -8.29
C GLU A 127 3.89 -7.09 -8.59
N ILE A 128 4.31 -6.16 -7.72
CA ILE A 128 4.01 -4.73 -7.88
C ILE A 128 5.17 -4.06 -8.59
N TYR A 129 4.87 -3.36 -9.67
CA TYR A 129 5.79 -2.46 -10.37
C TYR A 129 5.29 -1.04 -10.19
N MET A 130 5.96 -0.28 -9.32
CA MET A 130 5.60 1.10 -9.01
C MET A 130 6.26 2.03 -10.00
N VAL A 131 5.44 2.86 -10.64
CA VAL A 131 5.90 3.81 -11.65
C VAL A 131 6.48 5.06 -11.01
N ASP A 132 7.67 5.46 -11.49
CA ASP A 132 8.33 6.69 -11.10
C ASP A 132 7.96 7.81 -12.07
N PHE A 133 6.98 8.63 -11.69
CA PHE A 133 6.53 9.76 -12.52
C PHE A 133 7.61 10.82 -12.76
N SER A 134 8.62 10.92 -11.88
CA SER A 134 9.71 11.89 -12.06
C SER A 134 10.58 11.57 -13.29
N ARG A 135 10.63 10.30 -13.70
CA ARG A 135 11.34 9.85 -14.91
C ARG A 135 10.49 9.94 -16.18
N ILE A 136 9.17 10.11 -16.00
CA ILE A 136 8.22 10.23 -17.10
C ILE A 136 8.05 11.68 -17.50
N ILE A 137 7.85 12.57 -16.52
CA ILE A 137 7.61 13.99 -16.73
C ILE A 137 8.93 14.65 -17.12
N ASP A 138 8.98 15.19 -18.33
CA ASP A 138 10.12 15.92 -18.87
C ASP A 138 9.64 17.25 -19.46
N SER A 139 10.37 18.32 -19.16
CA SER A 139 10.09 19.69 -19.61
C SER A 139 10.36 19.92 -21.09
N LYS A 140 11.02 18.97 -21.77
CA LYS A 140 11.22 19.01 -23.21
C LYS A 140 9.92 18.63 -23.92
N LEU A 141 9.49 19.51 -24.83
CA LEU A 141 8.33 19.32 -25.69
C LEU A 141 8.29 17.92 -26.32
N GLY A 142 7.23 17.17 -26.03
CA GLY A 142 7.00 15.85 -26.63
C GLY A 142 7.69 14.68 -25.91
N GLN A 143 8.60 14.95 -24.98
CA GLN A 143 9.38 13.91 -24.32
C GLN A 143 8.55 13.12 -23.31
N THR A 144 7.69 13.79 -22.55
CA THR A 144 6.72 13.12 -21.65
C THR A 144 5.84 12.11 -22.40
N GLN A 145 5.32 12.45 -23.58
CA GLN A 145 4.49 11.54 -24.39
C GLN A 145 5.30 10.35 -24.91
N LYS A 146 6.57 10.55 -25.28
CA LYS A 146 7.48 9.46 -25.69
C LYS A 146 7.78 8.53 -24.52
N ASN A 147 8.04 9.08 -23.33
CA ASN A 147 8.30 8.31 -22.12
C ASN A 147 7.07 7.47 -21.73
N LEU A 148 5.88 8.08 -21.72
CA LEU A 148 4.61 7.35 -21.53
C LEU A 148 4.43 6.22 -22.55
N SER A 149 4.72 6.48 -23.83
CA SER A 149 4.60 5.46 -24.87
C SER A 149 5.55 4.28 -24.63
N LYS A 150 6.79 4.54 -24.21
CA LYS A 150 7.77 3.50 -23.86
C LYS A 150 7.35 2.71 -22.62
N LEU A 151 6.91 3.40 -21.56
CA LEU A 151 6.38 2.76 -20.36
C LEU A 151 5.28 1.74 -20.70
N PHE A 152 4.27 2.15 -21.45
CA PHE A 152 3.17 1.25 -21.80
C PHE A 152 3.58 0.14 -22.77
N GLN A 153 4.59 0.37 -23.62
CA GLN A 153 5.20 -0.70 -24.42
C GLN A 153 5.87 -1.75 -23.53
N GLU A 154 6.62 -1.33 -22.51
CA GLU A 154 7.25 -2.23 -21.54
C GLU A 154 6.20 -3.01 -20.73
N ILE A 155 5.16 -2.33 -20.23
CA ILE A 155 4.03 -2.97 -19.51
C ILE A 155 3.38 -4.04 -20.39
N ASN A 156 3.11 -3.72 -21.67
CA ASN A 156 2.46 -4.65 -22.60
C ASN A 156 3.38 -5.81 -23.02
N ALA A 157 4.69 -5.64 -22.90
CA ALA A 157 5.70 -6.64 -23.25
C ALA A 157 6.07 -7.59 -22.09
N PHE A 158 5.42 -7.47 -20.92
CA PHE A 158 5.64 -8.37 -19.81
C PHE A 158 5.40 -9.84 -20.20
N VAL A 159 6.34 -10.70 -19.80
CA VAL A 159 6.32 -12.14 -20.13
C VAL A 159 5.16 -12.85 -19.42
N GLN A 160 4.84 -12.42 -18.19
CA GLN A 160 3.77 -12.96 -17.35
C GLN A 160 2.84 -11.82 -16.90
N PRO A 161 2.01 -11.27 -17.80
CA PRO A 161 1.15 -10.12 -17.51
C PRO A 161 0.15 -10.39 -16.37
N GLU A 162 -0.31 -11.63 -16.23
CA GLU A 162 -1.18 -12.10 -15.13
C GLU A 162 -0.50 -12.10 -13.76
N LYS A 163 0.84 -11.98 -13.71
CA LYS A 163 1.62 -11.85 -12.48
C LYS A 163 2.02 -10.41 -12.17
N ALA A 164 1.61 -9.44 -12.99
CA ALA A 164 1.97 -8.05 -12.81
C ALA A 164 0.81 -7.18 -12.33
N LEU A 165 1.14 -6.27 -11.41
CA LEU A 165 0.32 -5.13 -11.03
C LEU A 165 1.15 -3.85 -11.23
N ILE A 166 0.66 -2.95 -12.07
CA ILE A 166 1.25 -1.62 -12.26
C ILE A 166 0.64 -0.68 -11.25
N PHE A 167 1.49 -0.02 -10.47
CA PHE A 167 1.07 0.88 -9.41
C PHE A 167 1.46 2.33 -9.74
N PHE A 168 0.44 3.16 -9.94
CA PHE A 168 0.56 4.61 -10.07
C PHE A 168 0.28 5.25 -8.70
N ASP A 169 1.32 5.38 -7.86
CA ASP A 169 1.16 6.09 -6.58
C ASP A 169 1.14 7.60 -6.80
N GLU A 170 0.38 8.32 -5.96
CA GLU A 170 0.23 9.79 -6.04
C GLU A 170 -0.08 10.28 -7.46
N PHE A 171 -1.06 9.65 -8.11
CA PHE A 171 -1.43 9.91 -9.51
C PHE A 171 -1.82 11.38 -9.76
N ASP A 172 -2.18 12.12 -8.71
CA ASP A 172 -2.42 13.57 -8.77
C ASP A 172 -1.19 14.40 -9.10
N THR A 173 0.03 13.87 -8.99
CA THR A 173 1.26 14.51 -9.49
C THR A 173 1.16 14.86 -10.98
N LEU A 174 0.58 13.97 -11.79
CA LEU A 174 0.28 14.23 -13.21
C LEU A 174 -0.78 15.32 -13.42
N ALA A 175 -1.64 15.55 -12.43
CA ALA A 175 -2.70 16.54 -12.50
C ALA A 175 -2.28 17.90 -11.96
N MET A 176 -1.25 18.00 -11.10
CA MET A 176 -0.94 19.21 -10.32
C MET A 176 0.20 20.09 -10.84
N ASP A 177 1.09 19.60 -11.70
CA ASP A 177 2.15 20.45 -12.30
C ASP A 177 1.57 21.40 -13.37
N ARG A 178 1.02 22.53 -12.90
CA ARG A 178 0.26 23.52 -13.69
C ARG A 178 0.76 24.96 -13.49
N VAL A 179 2.07 25.18 -13.45
CA VAL A 179 2.61 26.51 -13.07
C VAL A 179 2.76 27.47 -14.26
N SER A 180 2.88 27.00 -15.51
CA SER A 180 2.99 27.88 -16.68
C SER A 180 1.98 27.56 -17.81
N ALA A 181 1.62 28.59 -18.59
CA ALA A 181 0.67 28.46 -19.70
C ALA A 181 1.16 27.54 -20.84
N HIS A 182 2.49 27.42 -21.01
CA HIS A 182 3.10 26.51 -21.95
C HIS A 182 3.00 25.06 -21.47
N ASP A 183 3.33 24.84 -20.19
CA ASP A 183 3.28 23.52 -19.55
C ASP A 183 1.85 22.99 -19.50
N LEU A 184 0.84 23.85 -19.32
CA LEU A 184 -0.58 23.46 -19.38
C LEU A 184 -0.96 22.79 -20.71
N ARG A 185 -0.47 23.28 -21.86
CA ARG A 185 -0.78 22.69 -23.18
C ARG A 185 -0.04 21.39 -23.43
N GLU A 186 1.16 21.23 -22.88
CA GLU A 186 1.93 19.99 -22.98
C GLU A 186 1.37 18.91 -22.05
N MET A 187 1.01 19.28 -20.83
CA MET A 187 0.38 18.38 -19.86
C MET A 187 -0.99 17.92 -20.34
N GLY A 188 -1.81 18.79 -20.93
CA GLY A 188 -3.06 18.37 -21.56
C GLY A 188 -2.87 17.32 -22.67
N ARG A 189 -1.78 17.44 -23.45
CA ARG A 189 -1.39 16.44 -24.46
C ARG A 189 -0.86 15.15 -23.82
N ALA A 190 -0.07 15.25 -22.75
CA ALA A 190 0.41 14.09 -22.00
C ALA A 190 -0.74 13.31 -21.37
N ALA A 191 -1.69 14.00 -20.72
CA ALA A 191 -2.90 13.40 -20.18
C ALA A 191 -3.73 12.70 -21.26
N SER A 192 -3.96 13.36 -22.41
CA SER A 192 -4.66 12.74 -23.53
C SER A 192 -3.93 11.50 -24.07
N SER A 193 -2.60 11.55 -24.13
CA SER A 193 -1.77 10.41 -24.53
C SER A 193 -1.87 9.25 -23.53
N LEU A 194 -1.80 9.54 -22.23
CA LEU A 194 -1.95 8.56 -21.17
C LEU A 194 -3.29 7.84 -21.26
N LEU A 195 -4.39 8.57 -21.43
CA LEU A 195 -5.73 7.97 -21.57
C LEU A 195 -5.81 7.03 -22.77
N LYS A 196 -5.21 7.42 -23.90
CA LYS A 196 -5.14 6.55 -25.08
C LYS A 196 -4.29 5.31 -24.82
N LEU A 197 -3.18 5.42 -24.09
CA LEU A 197 -2.31 4.28 -23.77
C LEU A 197 -2.99 3.33 -22.78
N MET A 198 -3.73 3.85 -21.80
CA MET A 198 -4.56 3.07 -20.90
C MET A 198 -5.61 2.25 -21.68
N ASP A 199 -6.20 2.79 -22.76
CA ASP A 199 -7.15 2.04 -23.61
C ASP A 199 -6.50 0.81 -24.30
N HIS A 200 -5.19 0.84 -24.57
CA HIS A 200 -4.47 -0.22 -25.27
C HIS A 200 -3.56 -1.06 -24.35
N MET A 201 -3.76 -0.95 -23.04
CA MET A 201 -3.05 -1.76 -22.06
C MET A 201 -3.53 -3.21 -22.12
N ASN A 202 -2.63 -4.17 -21.97
CA ASN A 202 -2.93 -5.59 -21.86
C ASN A 202 -3.89 -5.82 -20.67
N ASP A 203 -5.05 -6.42 -20.94
CA ASP A 203 -6.14 -6.62 -19.99
C ASP A 203 -5.81 -7.62 -18.87
N ARG A 204 -4.80 -8.46 -19.09
CA ARG A 204 -4.27 -9.38 -18.06
C ARG A 204 -3.43 -8.67 -17.01
N VAL A 205 -2.93 -7.47 -17.31
CA VAL A 205 -2.19 -6.62 -16.36
C VAL A 205 -3.19 -5.83 -15.52
N VAL A 206 -3.01 -5.84 -14.20
CA VAL A 206 -3.80 -5.00 -13.30
C VAL A 206 -3.12 -3.66 -13.14
N LEU A 207 -3.87 -2.57 -13.24
CA LEU A 207 -3.38 -1.22 -12.95
C LEU A 207 -4.15 -0.68 -11.75
N VAL A 208 -3.42 -0.19 -10.76
CA VAL A 208 -4.01 0.53 -9.61
C VAL A 208 -3.38 1.91 -9.53
N ALA A 209 -4.21 2.94 -9.45
CA ALA A 209 -3.77 4.31 -9.20
C ALA A 209 -4.28 4.77 -7.82
N THR A 210 -3.48 5.53 -7.08
CA THR A 210 -3.92 6.16 -5.83
C THR A 210 -3.93 7.68 -6.00
N THR A 211 -4.88 8.35 -5.34
CA THR A 211 -4.90 9.82 -5.32
C THR A 211 -5.53 10.38 -4.06
N ASN A 212 -5.03 11.54 -3.64
CA ASN A 212 -5.63 12.33 -2.57
C ASN A 212 -6.54 13.45 -3.11
N LEU A 213 -6.56 13.67 -4.42
CA LEU A 213 -7.14 14.86 -5.07
C LEU A 213 -8.11 14.47 -6.18
N PHE A 214 -8.96 13.48 -5.88
CA PHE A 214 -9.92 12.92 -6.83
C PHE A 214 -10.78 13.99 -7.53
N SER A 215 -11.18 15.04 -6.81
CA SER A 215 -11.99 16.15 -7.32
C SER A 215 -11.28 17.00 -8.39
N HIS A 216 -9.96 16.91 -8.52
CA HIS A 216 -9.18 17.63 -9.53
C HIS A 216 -9.12 16.92 -10.88
N PHE A 217 -9.52 15.66 -10.95
CA PHE A 217 -9.59 14.91 -12.20
C PHE A 217 -10.87 15.21 -12.97
N ASP A 218 -10.74 15.31 -14.28
CA ASP A 218 -11.90 15.42 -15.16
C ASP A 218 -12.60 14.07 -15.35
N LYS A 219 -13.80 14.11 -15.94
CA LYS A 219 -14.57 12.90 -16.23
C LYS A 219 -13.88 11.99 -17.26
N ALA A 220 -12.97 12.51 -18.09
CA ALA A 220 -12.31 11.71 -19.12
C ALA A 220 -11.30 10.74 -18.47
N ILE A 221 -10.54 11.22 -17.49
CA ILE A 221 -9.62 10.41 -16.69
C ILE A 221 -10.37 9.37 -15.88
N ILE A 222 -11.41 9.78 -15.15
CA ILE A 222 -12.19 8.87 -14.29
C ILE A 222 -12.79 7.71 -15.10
N ARG A 223 -13.32 7.97 -16.31
CA ARG A 223 -13.92 6.95 -17.19
C ARG A 223 -12.93 5.92 -17.75
N ARG A 224 -11.62 6.10 -17.57
CA ARG A 224 -10.59 5.12 -18.00
C ARG A 224 -10.22 4.12 -16.92
N PHE A 225 -10.73 4.33 -15.71
CA PHE A 225 -10.70 3.34 -14.66
C PHE A 225 -12.03 2.58 -14.67
N ASP A 226 -11.95 1.26 -14.55
CA ASP A 226 -13.12 0.39 -14.56
C ASP A 226 -13.89 0.50 -13.23
N SER A 227 -13.18 0.81 -12.14
CA SER A 227 -13.75 1.02 -10.82
C SER A 227 -12.97 2.07 -10.03
N VAL A 228 -13.71 2.85 -9.24
CA VAL A 228 -13.17 3.80 -8.26
C VAL A 228 -13.57 3.33 -6.88
N ILE A 229 -12.59 3.10 -6.01
CA ILE A 229 -12.81 2.71 -4.62
C ILE A 229 -12.53 3.92 -3.73
N ASP A 230 -13.57 4.37 -3.04
CA ASP A 230 -13.48 5.49 -2.10
C ASP A 230 -13.04 5.00 -0.71
N PHE A 231 -11.93 5.54 -0.23
CA PHE A 231 -11.33 5.28 1.07
C PHE A 231 -11.77 6.29 2.14
N ASP A 232 -12.63 7.27 1.87
CA ASP A 232 -13.10 8.23 2.91
C ASP A 232 -14.32 7.73 3.69
N ARG A 233 -14.67 6.45 3.55
CA ARG A 233 -15.84 5.81 4.17
C ARG A 233 -15.54 5.19 5.54
N TYR A 234 -15.00 6.02 6.44
CA TYR A 234 -14.74 5.64 7.84
C TYR A 234 -15.79 6.25 8.76
N THR A 235 -16.41 5.44 9.62
CA THR A 235 -17.22 5.93 10.73
C THR A 235 -16.33 6.26 11.94
N GLU A 236 -16.84 7.04 12.90
CA GLU A 236 -16.12 7.26 14.17
C GLU A 236 -15.87 5.95 14.94
N GLU A 237 -16.79 4.97 14.82
CA GLU A 237 -16.65 3.65 15.41
C GLU A 237 -15.51 2.88 14.76
N ASP A 238 -15.44 2.86 13.42
CA ASP A 238 -14.33 2.24 12.68
C ASP A 238 -12.98 2.83 13.10
N LEU A 239 -12.88 4.16 13.17
CA LEU A 239 -11.65 4.85 13.56
C LEU A 239 -11.23 4.52 15.00
N MET A 240 -12.19 4.41 15.92
CA MET A 240 -11.91 4.03 17.31
C MET A 240 -11.42 2.58 17.41
N ASP A 241 -12.09 1.67 16.71
CA ASP A 241 -11.71 0.25 16.68
C ASP A 241 -10.32 0.06 16.06
N ILE A 242 -10.01 0.78 14.98
CA ILE A 242 -8.69 0.81 14.36
C ILE A 242 -7.66 1.36 15.35
N ALA A 243 -7.96 2.48 16.04
CA ALA A 243 -7.06 3.06 17.03
C ALA A 243 -6.70 2.08 18.15
N GLU A 244 -7.68 1.31 18.64
CA GLU A 244 -7.46 0.30 19.67
C GLU A 244 -6.64 -0.90 19.18
N LYS A 245 -6.94 -1.40 17.99
CA LYS A 245 -6.16 -2.48 17.37
C LYS A 245 -4.71 -2.03 17.15
N LEU A 246 -4.49 -0.81 16.65
CA LEU A 246 -3.16 -0.22 16.51
C LEU A 246 -2.43 -0.12 17.86
N LEU A 247 -3.11 0.39 18.90
CA LEU A 247 -2.54 0.45 20.25
C LEU A 247 -2.09 -0.93 20.72
N ASN A 248 -2.96 -1.94 20.61
CA ASN A 248 -2.64 -3.31 21.03
C ASN A 248 -1.44 -3.88 20.26
N THR A 249 -1.40 -3.71 18.94
CA THR A 249 -0.27 -4.16 18.11
C THR A 249 1.05 -3.53 18.56
N TYR A 250 1.07 -2.23 18.84
CA TYR A 250 2.30 -1.55 19.28
C TYR A 250 2.68 -1.88 20.72
N LEU A 251 1.72 -2.05 21.63
CA LEU A 251 1.98 -2.49 23.00
C LEU A 251 2.67 -3.87 23.01
N VAL A 252 2.16 -4.83 22.21
CA VAL A 252 2.78 -6.15 22.06
C VAL A 252 4.19 -6.03 21.48
N LYS A 253 4.35 -5.24 20.41
CA LYS A 253 5.66 -5.04 19.75
C LYS A 253 6.71 -4.42 20.70
N MET A 254 6.27 -3.56 21.61
CA MET A 254 7.13 -2.89 22.59
C MET A 254 7.23 -3.61 23.94
N LYS A 255 6.54 -4.75 24.11
CA LYS A 255 6.50 -5.54 25.36
C LYS A 255 6.00 -4.73 26.56
N LEU A 256 5.01 -3.86 26.34
CA LEU A 256 4.35 -3.09 27.40
C LEU A 256 3.06 -3.80 27.83
N GLU A 257 2.96 -4.15 29.12
CA GLU A 257 1.82 -4.90 29.66
C GLU A 257 0.66 -4.00 30.11
N ASN A 258 0.97 -2.79 30.59
CA ASN A 258 -0.04 -1.90 31.16
C ASN A 258 -0.85 -1.22 30.06
N ARG A 259 -2.18 -1.35 30.13
CA ARG A 259 -3.10 -0.65 29.26
C ARG A 259 -4.37 -0.19 29.98
N ASP A 260 -4.85 0.99 29.60
CA ASP A 260 -6.18 1.47 29.97
C ASP A 260 -6.94 1.90 28.71
N ILE A 261 -7.74 0.97 28.18
CA ILE A 261 -8.52 1.17 26.95
C ILE A 261 -9.61 2.23 27.16
N ARG A 262 -10.18 2.35 28.37
CA ARG A 262 -11.23 3.32 28.66
C ARG A 262 -10.68 4.74 28.61
N LEU A 263 -9.54 4.96 29.28
CA LEU A 263 -8.85 6.25 29.25
C LEU A 263 -8.33 6.56 27.84
N PHE A 264 -7.79 5.57 27.13
CA PHE A 264 -7.40 5.72 25.72
C PHE A 264 -8.54 6.21 24.84
N ARG A 265 -9.69 5.52 24.83
CA ARG A 265 -10.88 5.92 24.06
C ARG A 265 -11.29 7.35 24.38
N LYS A 266 -11.30 7.71 25.67
CA LYS A 266 -11.68 9.04 26.14
C LYS A 266 -10.75 10.12 25.63
N ILE A 267 -9.44 9.86 25.61
CA ILE A 267 -8.44 10.78 25.06
C ILE A 267 -8.63 10.94 23.55
N ILE A 268 -8.78 9.86 22.80
CA ILE A 268 -8.97 9.93 21.34
C ILE A 268 -10.25 10.70 20.98
N LYS A 269 -11.34 10.52 21.74
CA LYS A 269 -12.60 11.26 21.55
C LYS A 269 -12.49 12.78 21.77
N LEU A 270 -11.41 13.28 22.35
CA LEU A 270 -11.17 14.72 22.44
C LEU A 270 -10.75 15.33 21.09
N ALA A 271 -10.28 14.51 20.13
CA ALA A 271 -10.08 14.95 18.76
C ALA A 271 -11.43 15.04 18.06
N ASN A 272 -11.76 16.21 17.52
CA ASN A 272 -12.96 16.42 16.73
C ASN A 272 -12.61 17.23 15.46
N PRO A 273 -12.71 16.65 14.25
CA PRO A 273 -13.09 15.25 13.99
C PRO A 273 -12.02 14.24 14.45
N LEU A 274 -12.38 12.96 14.52
CA LEU A 274 -11.41 11.90 14.79
C LEU A 274 -10.36 11.84 13.66
N PRO A 275 -9.06 11.63 13.97
CA PRO A 275 -8.03 11.57 12.96
C PRO A 275 -8.12 10.30 12.10
N MET A 276 -7.70 10.38 10.84
CA MET A 276 -7.61 9.24 9.94
C MET A 276 -6.57 8.19 10.43
N PRO A 277 -6.65 6.92 9.98
CA PRO A 277 -5.82 5.83 10.48
C PRO A 277 -4.30 6.09 10.47
N GLY A 278 -3.78 6.75 9.43
CA GLY A 278 -2.37 7.12 9.34
C GLY A 278 -1.93 8.10 10.43
N THR A 279 -2.77 9.11 10.72
CA THR A 279 -2.53 10.06 11.81
C THR A 279 -2.62 9.37 13.16
N LEU A 280 -3.65 8.53 13.37
CA LEU A 280 -3.80 7.71 14.58
C LEU A 280 -2.57 6.82 14.82
N LYS A 281 -2.10 6.11 13.79
CA LYS A 281 -0.89 5.28 13.83
C LYS A 281 0.32 6.07 14.29
N ASN A 282 0.55 7.25 13.72
CA ASN A 282 1.68 8.11 14.06
C ASN A 282 1.59 8.66 15.48
N MET A 283 0.40 9.07 15.93
CA MET A 283 0.18 9.56 17.29
C MET A 283 0.44 8.45 18.32
N ILE A 284 -0.17 7.28 18.13
CA ILE A 284 -0.02 6.12 19.02
C ILE A 284 1.44 5.67 19.07
N LYS A 285 2.06 5.47 17.90
CA LYS A 285 3.46 5.04 17.79
C LYS A 285 4.39 6.02 18.50
N SER A 286 4.20 7.33 18.28
CA SER A 286 5.03 8.36 18.91
C SER A 286 4.81 8.42 20.42
N ALA A 287 3.55 8.38 20.87
CA ALA A 287 3.22 8.40 22.29
C ALA A 287 3.86 7.24 23.05
N LEU A 288 3.85 6.04 22.47
CA LEU A 288 4.50 4.85 23.03
C LEU A 288 6.03 4.93 22.94
N ALA A 289 6.59 5.28 21.78
CA ALA A 289 8.04 5.33 21.55
C ALA A 289 8.76 6.30 22.49
N PHE A 290 8.11 7.41 22.84
CA PHE A 290 8.67 8.40 23.75
C PHE A 290 8.25 8.19 25.20
N SER A 291 7.37 7.24 25.52
CA SER A 291 6.92 6.97 26.89
C SER A 291 7.96 6.24 27.73
N ASP A 292 7.86 6.41 29.05
CA ASP A 292 8.63 5.59 29.98
C ASP A 292 8.21 4.11 29.82
N MET A 293 9.16 3.17 29.92
CA MET A 293 8.88 1.73 29.76
C MET A 293 8.00 1.14 30.89
N GLN A 294 7.58 1.95 31.86
CA GLN A 294 6.78 1.54 33.01
C GLN A 294 5.49 2.36 33.09
N GLY A 295 4.38 1.65 33.31
CA GLY A 295 3.06 2.25 33.57
C GLY A 295 2.33 2.76 32.32
N LEU A 296 1.62 3.87 32.48
CA LEU A 296 0.65 4.42 31.51
C LEU A 296 1.06 5.81 30.97
N ASP A 297 2.37 6.16 30.99
CA ASP A 297 2.86 7.48 30.55
C ASP A 297 2.49 7.79 29.08
N TYR A 298 2.37 6.74 28.24
CA TYR A 298 1.93 6.90 26.86
C TYR A 298 0.55 7.57 26.74
N LEU A 299 -0.36 7.40 27.71
CA LEU A 299 -1.68 8.05 27.69
C LEU A 299 -1.55 9.57 27.93
N ARG A 300 -0.65 9.98 28.83
CA ARG A 300 -0.34 11.41 29.04
C ARG A 300 0.24 12.06 27.78
N ARG A 301 1.15 11.34 27.10
CA ARG A 301 1.75 11.82 25.84
C ARG A 301 0.73 11.88 24.72
N LEU A 302 -0.12 10.86 24.61
CA LEU A 302 -1.21 10.83 23.65
C LEU A 302 -2.19 11.99 23.88
N TYR A 303 -2.58 12.27 25.13
CA TYR A 303 -3.39 13.44 25.46
C TYR A 303 -2.74 14.73 24.97
N SER A 304 -1.42 14.87 25.19
CA SER A 304 -0.68 16.06 24.80
C SER A 304 -0.66 16.27 23.27
N GLN A 305 -0.59 15.18 22.51
CA GLN A 305 -0.68 15.21 21.05
C GLN A 305 -2.09 15.50 20.55
N VAL A 306 -3.12 14.89 21.16
CA VAL A 306 -4.53 15.13 20.79
C VAL A 306 -4.95 16.57 21.07
N CYS A 307 -4.60 17.11 22.25
CA CYS A 307 -5.03 18.44 22.66
C CYS A 307 -4.05 19.56 22.30
N GLY A 308 -2.86 19.25 21.77
CA GLY A 308 -1.79 20.21 21.51
C GLY A 308 -1.18 20.86 22.76
N ARG A 309 -1.44 20.32 23.95
CA ARG A 309 -0.97 20.86 25.24
C ARG A 309 -0.88 19.79 26.31
N ALA A 310 0.06 19.96 27.24
CA ALA A 310 0.19 19.05 28.38
C ALA A 310 -1.04 19.11 29.31
N PRO A 311 -1.41 18.00 29.99
CA PRO A 311 -2.55 17.94 30.92
C PRO A 311 -2.26 18.65 32.26
N ILE A 312 -1.99 19.95 32.23
CA ILE A 312 -1.59 20.71 33.41
C ILE A 312 -2.82 21.25 34.17
N ASP A 313 -3.85 21.69 33.45
CA ASP A 313 -5.04 22.31 34.04
C ASP A 313 -6.04 21.27 34.56
N LEU A 314 -6.20 21.23 35.89
CA LEU A 314 -7.13 20.34 36.60
C LEU A 314 -8.60 20.62 36.30
N GLN A 315 -8.98 21.89 36.16
CA GLN A 315 -10.37 22.25 35.87
C GLN A 315 -10.72 21.85 34.45
N GLN A 316 -9.80 22.06 33.51
CA GLN A 316 -9.98 21.59 32.13
C GLN A 316 -10.14 20.07 32.06
N LEU A 317 -9.29 19.30 32.74
CA LEU A 317 -9.43 17.83 32.75
C LEU A 317 -10.78 17.40 33.34
N LYS A 318 -11.25 18.10 34.37
CA LYS A 318 -12.57 17.85 34.95
C LYS A 318 -13.70 18.19 33.97
N THR A 319 -13.63 19.31 33.24
CA THR A 319 -14.65 19.69 32.25
C THR A 319 -14.66 18.77 31.04
N GLN A 320 -13.50 18.19 30.67
CA GLN A 320 -13.39 17.09 29.71
C GLN A 320 -13.88 15.74 30.27
N GLY A 321 -14.37 15.72 31.51
CA GLY A 321 -15.03 14.59 32.14
C GLY A 321 -14.08 13.58 32.78
N PHE A 322 -12.77 13.84 32.89
CA PHE A 322 -11.82 12.90 33.50
C PHE A 322 -12.08 12.68 34.99
N THR A 323 -12.02 11.41 35.41
CA THR A 323 -12.13 11.02 36.82
C THR A 323 -10.85 11.34 37.58
N VAL A 324 -10.90 11.39 38.92
CA VAL A 324 -9.72 11.64 39.76
C VAL A 324 -8.58 10.65 39.46
N ARG A 325 -8.90 9.37 39.21
CA ARG A 325 -7.91 8.33 38.87
C ARG A 325 -7.27 8.56 37.50
N GLU A 326 -8.07 8.95 36.50
CA GLU A 326 -7.56 9.27 35.16
C GLU A 326 -6.66 10.51 35.20
N ILE A 327 -7.04 11.52 35.99
CA ILE A 327 -6.24 12.74 36.20
C ILE A 327 -4.91 12.42 36.88
N GLU A 328 -4.89 11.52 37.86
CA GLU A 328 -3.66 11.03 38.49
C GLU A 328 -2.68 10.43 37.46
N ILE A 329 -3.20 9.58 36.55
CA ILE A 329 -2.41 9.00 35.45
C ILE A 329 -1.86 10.10 34.52
N LEU A 330 -2.72 11.03 34.09
CA LEU A 330 -2.36 12.08 33.15
C LEU A 330 -1.39 13.10 33.75
N LYS A 331 -1.50 13.42 35.05
CA LYS A 331 -0.64 14.40 35.72
C LYS A 331 0.61 13.81 36.37
N LYS A 332 0.69 12.48 36.54
CA LYS A 332 1.68 11.82 37.41
C LYS A 332 1.67 12.38 38.84
N GLU A 333 0.49 12.70 39.36
CA GLU A 333 0.29 13.19 40.74
C GLU A 333 -0.55 12.19 41.53
N SER A 334 -0.31 12.06 42.85
CA SER A 334 -1.09 11.14 43.68
C SER A 334 -2.58 11.50 43.74
N LYS A 335 -3.44 10.49 43.81
CA LYS A 335 -4.90 10.66 43.98
C LYS A 335 -5.29 11.66 45.07
N SER A 336 -4.60 11.62 46.22
CA SER A 336 -4.87 12.53 47.35
C SER A 336 -4.55 13.98 47.01
N SER A 337 -3.43 14.24 46.31
CA SER A 337 -3.06 15.58 45.82
C SER A 337 -4.11 16.12 44.85
N VAL A 338 -4.52 15.30 43.87
CA VAL A 338 -5.54 15.67 42.88
C VAL A 338 -6.87 15.98 43.55
N ALA A 339 -7.34 15.13 44.47
CA ALA A 339 -8.60 15.34 45.17
C ALA A 339 -8.60 16.63 46.01
N ARG A 340 -7.48 16.93 46.70
CA ARG A 340 -7.32 18.15 47.51
C ARG A 340 -7.39 19.41 46.64
N LYS A 341 -6.63 19.43 45.53
CA LYS A 341 -6.63 20.54 44.56
C LYS A 341 -8.00 20.77 43.90
N LEU A 342 -8.76 19.70 43.65
CA LEU A 342 -10.12 19.80 43.08
C LEU A 342 -11.16 20.35 44.07
N ARG A 343 -10.92 20.23 45.38
CA ARG A 343 -11.76 20.80 46.44
C ARG A 343 -11.43 22.25 46.80
N GLY A 344 -10.37 22.82 46.20
CA GLY A 344 -9.89 24.17 46.54
C GLY A 344 -9.11 24.23 47.87
N GLU A 345 -8.76 23.07 48.43
CA GLU A 345 -7.92 22.94 49.61
C GLU A 345 -6.45 23.00 49.15
N MET A 346 -5.84 24.19 49.13
CA MET A 346 -4.40 24.32 48.82
C MET A 346 -3.53 23.99 50.01
#